data_AF-A0A5C8ZJN1-F1
#
_entry.id   AF-A0A5C8ZJN1-F1
#
_cell.length_a   1.000
_cell.length_b   1.000
_cell.length_c   1.000
_cell.angle_alpha   90.00
_cell.angle_beta   90.00
_cell.angle_gamma   90.00
#
_symmetry.space_group_name_H-M   'P 1'
#
loop_
_entity.id
_entity.type
_entity.pdbx_description
1 polymer ?
#
loop_
_entity_poly.entity_id
_entity_poly.type
_entity_poly.pdbx_seq_one_letter_code
_entity_poly.pdbx_strand_id
1 'polypeptide(L)'
;MAPPSRPSGPRSPTSVLGRGLAAGAVGTAVLNAVTYADMAWRGRAASSAPEEVVEAAVHAAGREVPGSGAERRHRLTALGALSGTGAGLATGVLVSAARAAGLRFSAPVGAAVTGAVAMAAADLPMGALGVSDPRTWSRQEWVADAVPHLAFGAAAHATLRALEPAAQQRRRASAGLVLRSALLGVAAGSRSSLGLLAPALTSSASAGAKALAVLPVVGELVADKAPGTPARTSAQGLPARFVSATGGAAALAARDGANAVVPSVAAAAGAAGGAWGGLAWRRWASARVPDWQAALVEDGVAVGLAAVACLSGRRPARASTLDGPAPVGR
;
A
#
# COMPACT_ATOMS: atom_id res chain seq x y z
N MET A 1 -6.18 -3.64 -46.10
CA MET A 1 -6.20 -2.20 -45.76
C MET A 1 -6.44 -2.08 -44.27
N ALA A 2 -5.37 -1.87 -43.48
CA ALA A 2 -5.50 -1.71 -42.03
C ALA A 2 -6.12 -0.34 -41.71
N PRO A 3 -7.05 -0.23 -40.74
CA PRO A 3 -7.63 1.06 -40.38
C PRO A 3 -6.56 1.99 -39.80
N PRO A 4 -6.60 3.30 -40.09
CA PRO A 4 -5.62 4.24 -39.58
C PRO A 4 -5.65 4.27 -38.06
N SER A 5 -4.47 4.13 -37.45
CA SER A 5 -4.25 4.34 -36.02
C SER A 5 -4.66 5.77 -35.68
N ARG A 6 -5.69 5.93 -34.83
CA ARG A 6 -6.07 7.25 -34.32
C ARG A 6 -4.87 7.83 -33.55
N PRO A 7 -4.44 9.08 -33.86
CA PRO A 7 -3.40 9.72 -33.08
C PRO A 7 -3.87 9.88 -31.63
N SER A 8 -3.03 9.48 -30.68
CA SER A 8 -3.28 9.71 -29.26
C SER A 8 -3.28 11.21 -28.99
N GLY A 9 -4.47 11.81 -28.87
CA GLY A 9 -4.61 13.23 -28.54
C GLY A 9 -3.88 13.59 -27.24
N PRO A 10 -3.48 14.85 -27.06
CA PRO A 10 -2.81 15.32 -25.85
C PRO A 10 -3.67 15.02 -24.61
N ARG A 11 -3.06 14.41 -23.58
CA ARG A 11 -3.74 14.10 -22.31
C ARG A 11 -4.19 15.41 -21.66
N SER A 12 -5.43 15.49 -21.16
CA SER A 12 -5.92 16.74 -20.57
C SER A 12 -5.10 17.14 -19.33
N PRO A 13 -4.81 18.45 -19.12
CA PRO A 13 -4.07 18.94 -17.95
C PRO A 13 -4.70 18.53 -16.62
N THR A 14 -6.04 18.51 -16.57
CA THR A 14 -6.84 18.09 -15.42
C THR A 14 -6.61 16.63 -15.05
N SER A 15 -6.38 15.75 -16.03
CA SER A 15 -6.05 14.34 -15.78
C SER A 15 -4.67 14.17 -15.16
N VAL A 16 -3.70 15.04 -15.51
CA VAL A 16 -2.33 14.97 -14.99
C VAL A 16 -2.31 15.39 -13.53
N LEU A 17 -2.97 16.50 -13.22
CA LEU A 17 -3.10 17.02 -11.87
C LEU A 17 -3.80 16.02 -10.94
N GLY A 18 -4.99 15.53 -11.30
CA GLY A 18 -5.75 14.60 -10.46
C GLY A 18 -5.01 13.28 -10.19
N ARG A 19 -4.31 12.73 -11.19
CA ARG A 19 -3.49 11.53 -11.02
C ARG A 19 -2.27 11.79 -10.14
N GLY A 20 -1.67 12.95 -10.29
CA GLY A 20 -0.53 13.37 -9.48
C GLY A 20 -0.88 13.56 -8.01
N LEU A 21 -1.98 14.26 -7.73
CA LEU A 21 -2.50 14.44 -6.37
C LEU A 21 -2.82 13.09 -5.72
N ALA A 22 -3.50 12.19 -6.44
CA ALA A 22 -3.78 10.85 -5.93
C ALA A 22 -2.50 10.06 -5.63
N ALA A 23 -1.51 10.10 -6.53
CA ALA A 23 -0.24 9.42 -6.34
C ALA A 23 0.55 9.98 -5.15
N GLY A 24 0.60 11.30 -5.00
CA GLY A 24 1.26 11.95 -3.87
C GLY A 24 0.57 11.64 -2.55
N ALA A 25 -0.77 11.63 -2.52
CA ALA A 25 -1.54 11.27 -1.32
C ALA A 25 -1.27 9.82 -0.89
N VAL A 26 -1.32 8.87 -1.84
CA VAL A 26 -1.02 7.45 -1.56
C VAL A 26 0.42 7.27 -1.12
N GLY A 27 1.38 7.93 -1.79
CA GLY A 27 2.78 7.92 -1.40
C GLY A 27 2.98 8.43 0.03
N THR A 28 2.37 9.56 0.38
CA THR A 28 2.47 10.18 1.71
C THR A 28 1.88 9.27 2.79
N ALA A 29 0.74 8.64 2.51
CA ALA A 29 0.13 7.68 3.44
C ALA A 29 1.06 6.49 3.71
N VAL A 30 1.71 5.95 2.68
CA VAL A 30 2.68 4.85 2.81
C VAL A 30 3.93 5.30 3.55
N LEU A 31 4.46 6.48 3.25
CA LEU A 31 5.60 7.08 3.95
C LEU A 31 5.31 7.15 5.45
N ASN A 32 4.19 7.77 5.83
CA ASN A 32 3.79 7.91 7.23
C ASN A 32 3.61 6.55 7.90
N ALA A 33 3.01 5.58 7.21
CA ALA A 33 2.85 4.23 7.73
C ALA A 33 4.21 3.56 8.03
N VAL A 34 5.19 3.70 7.13
CA VAL A 34 6.55 3.15 7.33
C VAL A 34 7.26 3.86 8.48
N THR A 35 7.18 5.20 8.53
CA THR A 35 7.78 6.00 9.62
C THR A 35 7.19 5.63 10.97
N TYR A 36 5.87 5.55 11.10
CA TYR A 36 5.23 5.18 12.36
C TYR A 36 5.44 3.72 12.73
N ALA A 37 5.54 2.80 11.76
CA ALA A 37 5.91 1.41 12.03
C ALA A 37 7.32 1.30 12.59
N ASP A 38 8.28 2.06 12.06
CA ASP A 38 9.65 2.09 12.59
C ASP A 38 9.70 2.69 14.00
N MET A 39 8.97 3.77 14.26
CA MET A 39 8.83 4.35 15.60
C MET A 39 8.22 3.36 16.60
N ALA A 40 7.15 2.67 16.20
CA ALA A 40 6.49 1.67 17.02
C ALA A 40 7.39 0.48 17.33
N TRP A 41 8.17 0.02 16.35
CA TRP A 41 9.08 -1.11 16.48
C TRP A 41 10.31 -0.80 17.34
N ARG A 42 10.95 0.35 17.11
CA ARG A 42 12.19 0.73 17.80
C ARG A 42 11.94 1.50 19.11
N GLY A 43 10.72 1.97 19.35
CA GLY A 43 10.37 2.80 20.50
C GLY A 43 11.03 4.18 20.49
N ARG A 44 11.47 4.67 19.33
CA ARG A 44 12.12 6.00 19.22
C ARG A 44 11.10 7.13 19.15
N ALA A 45 11.51 8.33 19.57
CA ALA A 45 10.70 9.53 19.47
C ALA A 45 10.42 9.92 17.99
N ALA A 46 9.35 10.69 17.79
CA ALA A 46 9.10 11.37 16.52
C ALA A 46 10.22 12.37 16.24
N SER A 47 10.54 12.59 14.97
CA SER A 47 11.48 13.63 14.57
C SER A 47 10.85 15.02 14.75
N SER A 48 11.62 15.99 15.25
CA SER A 48 11.28 17.42 15.30
C SER A 48 11.71 18.19 14.06
N ALA A 49 12.38 17.54 13.11
CA ALA A 49 12.93 18.20 11.93
C ALA A 49 11.87 18.95 11.08
N PRO A 50 10.63 18.44 10.87
CA PRO A 50 9.61 19.21 10.15
C PRO A 50 9.24 20.53 10.84
N GLU A 51 9.12 20.53 12.17
CA GLU A 51 8.88 21.73 12.97
C GLU A 51 10.04 22.73 12.84
N GLU A 52 11.28 22.25 12.97
CA GLU A 52 12.49 23.07 12.87
C GLU A 52 12.64 23.70 11.48
N VAL A 53 12.35 22.95 10.41
CA VAL A 53 12.34 23.47 9.02
C VAL A 53 11.29 24.56 8.85
N VAL A 54 10.07 24.38 9.37
CA VAL A 54 9.04 25.41 9.31
C VAL A 54 9.47 26.65 10.10
N GLU A 55 9.98 26.47 11.31
CA GLU A 55 10.45 27.55 12.16
C GLU A 55 11.55 28.36 11.47
N ALA A 56 12.56 27.68 10.94
CA ALA A 56 13.66 28.29 10.21
C ALA A 56 13.19 29.01 8.94
N ALA A 57 12.24 28.43 8.19
CA ALA A 57 11.69 29.07 7.00
C ALA A 57 10.90 30.35 7.34
N VAL A 58 10.09 30.32 8.40
CA VAL A 58 9.33 31.49 8.87
C VAL A 58 10.27 32.58 9.38
N HIS A 59 11.32 32.20 10.11
CA HIS A 59 12.35 33.12 10.58
C HIS A 59 13.13 33.75 9.42
N ALA A 60 13.53 32.96 8.42
CA ALA A 60 14.19 33.45 7.21
C ALA A 60 13.31 34.45 6.42
N ALA A 61 11.98 34.34 6.53
CA ALA A 61 11.03 35.29 5.96
C ALA A 61 10.83 36.56 6.81
N GLY A 62 11.60 36.76 7.90
CA GLY A 62 11.47 37.89 8.82
C GLY A 62 10.18 37.85 9.64
N ARG A 63 9.63 36.66 9.87
CA ARG A 63 8.39 36.43 10.62
C ARG A 63 8.66 35.49 11.79
N GLU A 64 7.71 35.44 12.71
CA GLU A 64 7.68 34.45 13.78
C GLU A 64 6.35 33.70 13.77
N VAL A 65 6.39 32.43 14.17
CA VAL A 65 5.15 31.66 14.37
C VAL A 65 4.45 32.20 15.61
N PRO A 66 3.19 32.68 15.50
CA PRO A 66 2.48 33.28 16.63
C PRO A 66 2.25 32.31 17.80
N GLY A 67 2.03 32.88 19.00
CA GLY A 67 1.73 32.14 20.23
C GLY A 67 2.96 31.89 21.10
N SER A 68 2.76 31.30 22.29
CA SER A 68 3.83 30.99 23.24
C SER A 68 3.68 29.59 23.83
N GLY A 69 4.77 29.04 24.40
CA GLY A 69 4.78 27.76 25.11
C GLY A 69 4.18 26.60 24.31
N ALA A 70 3.10 26.00 24.83
CA ALA A 70 2.43 24.87 24.18
C ALA A 70 1.71 25.27 22.88
N GLU A 71 1.14 26.47 22.79
CA GLU A 71 0.40 26.92 21.61
C GLU A 71 1.32 27.00 20.39
N ARG A 72 2.50 27.60 20.56
CA ARG A 72 3.49 27.71 19.49
C ARG A 72 3.96 26.33 19.01
N ARG A 73 4.19 25.39 19.93
CA ARG A 73 4.57 24.01 19.60
C ARG A 73 3.47 23.30 18.80
N HIS A 74 2.21 23.42 19.20
CA HIS A 74 1.09 22.84 18.44
C HIS A 74 1.00 23.41 17.02
N ARG A 75 1.23 24.72 16.85
CA ARG A 75 1.26 25.37 15.53
C ARG A 75 2.40 24.86 14.67
N LEU A 76 3.61 24.75 15.23
CA LEU A 76 4.76 24.20 14.52
C LEU A 76 4.52 22.76 14.08
N THR A 77 4.01 21.90 14.96
CA THR A 77 3.66 20.51 14.61
C THR A 77 2.61 20.45 13.50
N ALA A 78 1.56 21.27 13.58
CA ALA A 78 0.54 21.32 12.53
C ALA A 78 1.11 21.81 11.19
N LEU A 79 1.93 22.86 11.20
CA LEU A 79 2.57 23.40 10.01
C LEU A 79 3.57 22.41 9.40
N GLY A 80 4.34 21.69 10.21
CA GLY A 80 5.25 20.63 9.76
C GLY A 80 4.51 19.47 9.09
N ALA A 81 3.38 19.03 9.65
CA ALA A 81 2.55 18.00 9.03
C ALA A 81 1.91 18.47 7.71
N LEU A 82 1.46 19.73 7.64
CA LEU A 82 0.90 20.33 6.43
C LEU A 82 1.96 20.51 5.33
N SER A 83 3.17 20.96 5.69
CA SER A 83 4.27 21.13 4.73
C SER A 83 4.70 19.78 4.15
N GLY A 84 4.83 18.74 4.98
CA GLY A 84 5.13 17.38 4.53
C GLY A 84 4.05 16.82 3.59
N THR A 85 2.76 17.03 3.93
CA THR A 85 1.64 16.63 3.05
C THR A 85 1.69 17.37 1.72
N GLY A 86 1.92 18.69 1.76
CA GLY A 86 2.07 19.53 0.58
C GLY A 86 3.22 19.07 -0.32
N ALA A 87 4.38 18.77 0.26
CA ALA A 87 5.55 18.25 -0.46
C ALA A 87 5.26 16.91 -1.14
N GLY A 88 4.59 15.98 -0.44
CA GLY A 88 4.20 14.70 -1.02
C GLY A 88 3.23 14.85 -2.19
N LEU A 89 2.22 15.71 -2.07
CA LEU A 89 1.28 16.03 -3.16
C LEU A 89 2.00 16.68 -4.35
N ALA A 90 2.87 17.65 -4.10
CA ALA A 90 3.66 18.33 -5.12
C ALA A 90 4.56 17.36 -5.87
N THR A 91 5.26 16.46 -5.17
CA THR A 91 6.06 15.39 -5.79
C THR A 91 5.22 14.50 -6.69
N GLY A 92 4.03 14.08 -6.24
CA GLY A 92 3.11 13.29 -7.05
C GLY A 92 2.69 14.00 -8.35
N VAL A 93 2.38 15.30 -8.28
CA VAL A 93 2.05 16.15 -9.44
C VAL A 93 3.24 16.30 -10.38
N LEU A 94 4.44 16.57 -9.85
CA LEU A 94 5.67 16.70 -10.64
C LEU A 94 5.98 15.42 -11.41
N VAL A 95 5.91 14.26 -10.77
CA VAL A 95 6.17 12.97 -11.42
C VAL A 95 5.08 12.62 -12.43
N SER A 96 3.81 12.93 -12.13
CA SER A 96 2.71 12.78 -13.10
C SER A 96 2.93 13.63 -14.35
N ALA A 97 3.36 14.89 -14.17
CA ALA A 97 3.67 15.82 -15.26
C ALA A 97 4.88 15.36 -16.08
N ALA A 98 5.98 14.95 -15.44
CA ALA A 98 7.16 14.40 -16.11
C ALA A 98 6.81 13.16 -16.96
N ARG A 99 5.97 12.25 -16.43
CA ARG A 99 5.45 11.11 -17.19
C ARG A 99 4.53 11.52 -18.35
N ALA A 100 3.75 12.59 -18.19
CA ALA A 100 2.92 13.12 -19.25
C ALA A 100 3.75 13.76 -20.37
N ALA A 101 4.89 14.37 -20.03
CA ALA A 101 5.88 14.92 -20.95
C ALA A 101 6.75 13.86 -21.66
N GLY A 102 6.61 12.57 -21.30
CA GLY A 102 7.26 11.46 -22.00
C GLY A 102 8.38 10.77 -21.22
N LEU A 103 8.77 11.25 -20.03
CA LEU A 103 9.75 10.57 -19.20
C LEU A 103 9.15 9.28 -18.64
N ARG A 104 9.59 8.14 -19.20
CA ARG A 104 9.15 6.80 -18.76
C ARG A 104 10.35 5.97 -18.37
N PHE A 105 10.32 5.51 -17.12
CA PHE A 105 11.29 4.56 -16.59
C PHE A 105 10.64 3.18 -16.45
N SER A 106 11.48 2.14 -16.34
CA SER A 106 11.02 0.83 -15.85
C SER A 106 10.44 0.98 -14.44
N ALA A 107 9.57 0.06 -14.02
CA ALA A 107 8.86 0.21 -12.75
C ALA A 107 9.80 0.36 -11.52
N PRO A 108 10.88 -0.43 -11.37
CA PRO A 108 11.82 -0.25 -10.26
C PRO A 108 12.55 1.09 -10.30
N VAL A 109 13.02 1.49 -11.48
CA VAL A 109 13.75 2.76 -11.66
C VAL A 109 12.82 3.94 -11.40
N GLY A 110 11.59 3.89 -11.92
CA GLY A 110 10.62 4.95 -11.73
C GLY A 110 10.17 5.08 -10.27
N ALA A 111 10.05 3.97 -9.53
CA ALA A 111 9.81 3.99 -8.10
C ALA A 111 10.98 4.63 -7.33
N ALA A 112 12.22 4.20 -7.61
CA ALA A 112 13.42 4.72 -6.97
C ALA A 112 13.61 6.23 -7.25
N VAL A 113 13.45 6.66 -8.50
CA VAL A 113 13.52 8.07 -8.90
C VAL A 113 12.43 8.89 -8.20
N THR A 114 11.19 8.38 -8.14
CA THR A 114 10.10 9.08 -7.43
C THR A 114 10.41 9.23 -5.94
N GLY A 115 10.96 8.19 -5.32
CA GLY A 115 11.38 8.22 -3.93
C GLY A 115 12.53 9.21 -3.70
N ALA A 116 13.54 9.23 -4.58
CA ALA A 116 14.65 10.18 -4.52
C ALA A 116 14.19 11.63 -4.68
N VAL A 117 13.20 11.90 -5.55
CA VAL A 117 12.59 13.24 -5.68
C VAL A 117 11.86 13.62 -4.38
N ALA A 118 11.11 12.71 -3.78
CA ALA A 118 10.43 12.97 -2.51
C ALA A 118 11.43 13.27 -1.38
N MET A 119 12.50 12.47 -1.29
CA MET A 119 13.59 12.62 -0.32
C MET A 119 14.28 13.97 -0.49
N ALA A 120 14.67 14.33 -1.72
CA ALA A 120 15.25 15.63 -2.02
C ALA A 120 14.31 16.80 -1.69
N ALA A 121 13.00 16.64 -1.88
CA ALA A 121 12.02 17.67 -1.54
C ALA A 121 11.92 17.91 -0.02
N ALA A 122 12.24 16.91 0.81
CA ALA A 122 12.31 17.04 2.27
C ALA A 122 13.69 17.56 2.74
N ASP A 123 14.76 17.03 2.17
CA ASP A 123 16.13 17.25 2.68
C ASP A 123 16.78 18.54 2.19
N LEU A 124 16.48 18.98 0.96
CA LEU A 124 17.09 20.20 0.42
C LEU A 124 16.70 21.45 1.23
N PRO A 125 15.42 21.66 1.61
CA PRO A 125 15.08 22.74 2.53
C PRO A 125 15.77 22.62 3.89
N MET A 126 15.89 21.39 4.43
CA MET A 126 16.53 21.13 5.71
C MET A 126 18.01 21.54 5.71
N GLY A 127 18.73 21.20 4.63
CA GLY A 127 20.11 21.62 4.40
C GLY A 127 20.26 23.11 4.14
N ALA A 128 19.38 23.70 3.33
CA ALA A 128 19.43 25.12 3.01
C ALA A 128 19.15 26.03 4.22
N LEU A 129 18.30 25.57 5.15
CA LEU A 129 17.94 26.29 6.36
C LEU A 129 18.85 25.97 7.55
N GLY A 130 19.84 25.09 7.38
CA GLY A 130 20.80 24.73 8.42
C GLY A 130 20.22 23.86 9.54
N VAL A 131 19.07 23.22 9.32
CA VAL A 131 18.42 22.32 10.29
C VAL A 131 19.16 20.99 10.38
N SER A 132 19.64 20.48 9.24
CA SER A 132 20.47 19.27 9.17
C SER A 132 21.34 19.29 7.93
N ASP A 133 22.51 18.64 7.95
CA ASP A 133 23.36 18.48 6.76
C ASP A 133 23.45 17.01 6.35
N PRO A 134 22.78 16.59 5.26
CA PRO A 134 22.82 15.21 4.76
C PRO A 134 24.22 14.68 4.46
N ARG A 135 25.20 15.57 4.28
CA ARG A 135 26.60 15.19 4.04
C ARG A 135 27.31 14.67 5.29
N THR A 136 26.78 14.99 6.47
CA THR A 136 27.36 14.58 7.77
C THR A 136 26.62 13.40 8.40
N TRP A 137 25.50 12.97 7.79
CA TRP A 137 24.70 11.86 8.29
C TRP A 137 25.49 10.55 8.33
N SER A 138 25.30 9.83 9.43
CA SER A 138 25.69 8.45 9.56
C SER A 138 24.94 7.57 8.55
N ARG A 139 25.47 6.37 8.29
CA ARG A 139 24.78 5.37 7.44
C ARG A 139 23.40 5.00 7.97
N GLN A 140 23.22 5.04 9.29
CA GLN A 140 21.95 4.69 9.92
C GLN A 140 20.89 5.77 9.68
N GLU A 141 21.25 7.05 9.76
CA GLU A 141 20.38 8.18 9.44
C GLU A 141 19.98 8.17 7.97
N TRP A 142 20.95 7.94 7.07
CA TRP A 142 20.67 7.76 5.64
C TRP A 142 19.66 6.65 5.36
N VAL A 143 19.77 5.49 6.02
CA VAL A 143 18.83 4.39 5.84
C VAL A 143 17.47 4.70 6.43
N ALA A 144 17.44 5.30 7.63
CA ALA A 144 16.20 5.68 8.31
C ALA A 144 15.38 6.68 7.49
N ASP A 145 16.05 7.53 6.71
CA ASP A 145 15.41 8.48 5.82
C ASP A 145 15.06 7.88 4.43
N ALA A 146 15.99 7.15 3.80
CA ALA A 146 15.77 6.62 2.46
C ALA A 146 14.64 5.57 2.39
N VAL A 147 14.48 4.72 3.41
CA VAL A 147 13.47 3.64 3.42
C VAL A 147 12.03 4.17 3.28
N PRO A 148 11.55 5.11 4.12
CA PRO A 148 10.21 5.67 3.98
C PRO A 148 10.01 6.41 2.65
N HIS A 149 11.03 7.09 2.12
CA HIS A 149 10.96 7.76 0.81
C HIS A 149 10.94 6.81 -0.39
N LEU A 150 11.68 5.70 -0.33
CA LEU A 150 11.59 4.65 -1.36
C LEU A 150 10.21 3.97 -1.34
N ALA A 151 9.62 3.77 -0.16
CA ALA A 151 8.27 3.26 -0.02
C ALA A 151 7.22 4.23 -0.60
N PHE A 152 7.36 5.54 -0.33
CA PHE A 152 6.61 6.59 -1.00
C PHE A 152 6.71 6.45 -2.53
N GLY A 153 7.94 6.35 -3.04
CA GLY A 153 8.23 6.29 -4.47
C GLY A 153 7.57 5.09 -5.15
N ALA A 154 7.65 3.91 -4.53
CA ALA A 154 7.00 2.70 -5.01
C ALA A 154 5.47 2.85 -5.07
N ALA A 155 4.86 3.39 -4.02
CA ALA A 155 3.40 3.54 -3.92
C ALA A 155 2.85 4.62 -4.88
N ALA A 156 3.52 5.77 -4.97
CA ALA A 156 3.17 6.84 -5.89
C ALA A 156 3.32 6.38 -7.35
N HIS A 157 4.43 5.70 -7.69
CA HIS A 157 4.65 5.18 -9.03
C HIS A 157 3.63 4.11 -9.43
N ALA A 158 3.31 3.18 -8.51
CA ALA A 158 2.26 2.18 -8.73
C ALA A 158 0.90 2.83 -8.97
N THR A 159 0.57 3.87 -8.21
CA THR A 159 -0.67 4.65 -8.37
C THR A 159 -0.75 5.30 -9.76
N LEU A 160 0.31 5.97 -10.21
CA LEU A 160 0.34 6.59 -11.54
C LEU A 160 0.17 5.56 -12.67
N ARG A 161 0.81 4.39 -12.54
CA ARG A 161 0.63 3.30 -13.51
C ARG A 161 -0.78 2.72 -13.49
N ALA A 162 -1.42 2.64 -12.32
CA ALA A 162 -2.79 2.17 -12.20
C ALA A 162 -3.82 3.14 -12.81
N LEU A 163 -3.51 4.44 -12.78
CA LEU A 163 -4.38 5.50 -13.30
C LEU A 163 -4.11 5.87 -14.77
N GLU A 164 -3.12 5.26 -15.44
CA GLU A 164 -2.86 5.51 -16.87
C GLU A 164 -3.99 4.92 -17.76
N PRO A 165 -4.40 5.62 -18.85
CA PRO A 165 -5.54 5.21 -19.69
C PRO A 165 -5.50 3.81 -20.31
N ALA A 166 -4.36 3.10 -20.30
CA ALA A 166 -4.33 1.67 -20.63
C ALA A 166 -5.13 0.82 -19.62
N ALA A 167 -5.40 1.33 -18.42
CA ALA A 167 -6.29 0.72 -17.43
C ALA A 167 -7.78 0.84 -17.77
N GLN A 168 -8.14 1.58 -18.83
CA GLN A 168 -9.52 1.82 -19.27
C GLN A 168 -10.14 0.64 -20.03
N GLN A 169 -9.39 -0.45 -20.20
CA GLN A 169 -9.83 -1.71 -20.80
C GLN A 169 -10.07 -2.84 -19.78
N ARG A 170 -10.03 -2.55 -18.47
CA ARG A 170 -10.42 -3.51 -17.43
C ARG A 170 -11.92 -3.43 -17.18
N ARG A 171 -12.58 -4.59 -17.20
CA ARG A 171 -14.04 -4.69 -16.99
C ARG A 171 -14.40 -4.16 -15.60
N ARG A 172 -15.62 -3.62 -15.44
CA ARG A 172 -16.15 -3.33 -14.09
C ARG A 172 -16.10 -4.60 -13.24
N ALA A 173 -15.74 -4.46 -11.97
CA ALA A 173 -15.74 -5.57 -11.03
C ALA A 173 -17.15 -6.17 -10.92
N SER A 174 -17.26 -7.49 -11.02
CA SER A 174 -18.54 -8.18 -10.80
C SER A 174 -18.88 -8.17 -9.31
N ALA A 175 -20.17 -8.28 -8.98
CA ALA A 175 -20.61 -8.42 -7.58
C ALA A 175 -19.93 -9.62 -6.89
N GLY A 176 -19.71 -10.72 -7.63
CA GLY A 176 -18.97 -11.88 -7.14
C GLY A 176 -17.51 -11.55 -6.77
N LEU A 177 -16.79 -10.78 -7.59
CA LEU A 177 -15.43 -10.34 -7.26
C LEU A 177 -15.41 -9.43 -6.02
N VAL A 178 -16.37 -8.49 -5.92
CA VAL A 178 -16.48 -7.60 -4.76
C VAL A 178 -16.73 -8.40 -3.47
N LEU A 179 -17.66 -9.37 -3.51
CA LEU A 179 -17.92 -10.26 -2.38
C LEU A 179 -16.69 -11.08 -1.99
N ARG A 180 -16.01 -11.69 -2.98
CA ARG A 180 -14.78 -12.46 -2.74
C ARG A 180 -13.69 -11.60 -2.11
N SER A 181 -13.54 -10.35 -2.55
CA SER A 181 -12.59 -9.42 -1.96
C SER A 181 -12.98 -8.99 -0.54
N ALA A 182 -14.27 -8.81 -0.24
CA ALA A 182 -14.73 -8.58 1.13
C ALA A 182 -14.43 -9.79 2.04
N LEU A 183 -14.71 -11.01 1.59
CA LEU A 183 -14.42 -12.25 2.35
C LEU A 183 -12.92 -12.43 2.58
N LEU A 184 -12.10 -12.17 1.56
CA LEU A 184 -10.64 -12.16 1.70
C LEU A 184 -10.18 -11.08 2.69
N GLY A 185 -10.85 -9.92 2.68
CA GLY A 185 -10.71 -8.88 3.68
C GLY A 185 -10.95 -9.39 5.09
N VAL A 186 -12.10 -10.03 5.35
CA VAL A 186 -12.44 -10.59 6.68
C VAL A 186 -11.39 -11.62 7.12
N ALA A 187 -10.94 -12.48 6.21
CA ALA A 187 -9.87 -13.44 6.48
C ALA A 187 -8.56 -12.73 6.85
N ALA A 188 -8.13 -11.74 6.08
CA ALA A 188 -6.95 -10.91 6.34
C ALA A 188 -7.07 -10.10 7.64
N GLY A 189 -8.28 -9.65 7.98
CA GLY A 189 -8.62 -9.00 9.23
C GLY A 189 -8.47 -9.92 10.43
N SER A 190 -8.69 -11.23 10.27
CA SER A 190 -8.51 -12.25 11.30
C SER A 190 -7.04 -12.71 11.38
N ARG A 191 -6.40 -12.96 10.23
CA ARG A 191 -4.98 -13.34 10.05
C ARG A 191 -4.38 -12.56 8.88
N SER A 192 -3.48 -11.61 9.15
CA SER A 192 -2.95 -10.70 8.12
C SER A 192 -2.31 -11.44 6.95
N SER A 193 -1.63 -12.54 7.20
CA SER A 193 -0.97 -13.39 6.21
C SER A 193 -1.89 -13.89 5.09
N LEU A 194 -3.18 -14.14 5.38
CA LEU A 194 -4.13 -14.72 4.42
C LEU A 194 -4.44 -13.80 3.24
N GLY A 195 -4.39 -12.48 3.42
CA GLY A 195 -4.70 -11.52 2.35
C GLY A 195 -3.77 -11.66 1.14
N LEU A 196 -2.48 -11.90 1.37
CA LEU A 196 -1.47 -12.04 0.30
C LEU A 196 -1.18 -13.51 -0.05
N LEU A 197 -1.12 -14.40 0.96
CA LEU A 197 -0.84 -15.82 0.75
C LEU A 197 -1.92 -16.52 -0.06
N ALA A 198 -3.19 -16.34 0.32
CA ALA A 198 -4.27 -17.15 -0.25
C ALA A 198 -4.43 -16.91 -1.76
N PRO A 199 -4.36 -15.65 -2.26
CA PRO A 199 -4.19 -15.41 -3.67
C PRO A 199 -2.90 -16.09 -4.17
N ALA A 200 -1.71 -15.78 -3.65
CA ALA A 200 -0.47 -16.31 -4.20
C ALA A 200 -0.45 -17.86 -4.37
N LEU A 201 -0.88 -18.61 -3.35
CA LEU A 201 -0.93 -20.08 -3.37
C LEU A 201 -1.95 -20.64 -4.38
N THR A 202 -3.06 -19.94 -4.59
CA THR A 202 -4.09 -20.33 -5.55
C THR A 202 -3.83 -19.82 -6.98
N SER A 203 -2.72 -19.11 -7.20
CA SER A 203 -2.29 -18.68 -8.53
C SER A 203 -1.56 -19.80 -9.29
N SER A 204 -1.52 -19.67 -10.61
CA SER A 204 -0.62 -20.42 -11.49
C SER A 204 0.82 -19.88 -11.50
N ALA A 205 1.18 -18.98 -10.58
CA ALA A 205 2.52 -18.39 -10.53
C ALA A 205 3.61 -19.43 -10.23
N SER A 206 4.84 -19.12 -10.62
CA SER A 206 6.01 -19.97 -10.40
C SER A 206 6.29 -20.20 -8.91
N ALA A 207 6.99 -21.30 -8.59
CA ALA A 207 7.36 -21.63 -7.21
C ALA A 207 8.11 -20.49 -6.49
N GLY A 208 8.97 -19.75 -7.20
CA GLY A 208 9.68 -18.59 -6.65
C GLY A 208 8.76 -17.42 -6.28
N ALA A 209 7.74 -17.12 -7.09
CA ALA A 209 6.75 -16.10 -6.77
C ALA A 209 5.87 -16.49 -5.57
N LYS A 210 5.59 -17.79 -5.42
CA LYS A 210 4.89 -18.34 -4.24
C LYS A 210 5.76 -18.25 -2.97
N ALA A 211 7.06 -18.53 -3.07
CA ALA A 211 8.00 -18.41 -1.96
C ALA A 211 8.11 -16.97 -1.42
N LEU A 212 8.10 -15.96 -2.30
CA LEU A 212 8.11 -14.55 -1.88
C LEU A 212 6.84 -14.14 -1.11
N ALA A 213 5.68 -14.70 -1.47
CA ALA A 213 4.42 -14.44 -0.75
C ALA A 213 4.36 -15.09 0.64
N VAL A 214 5.26 -16.04 0.94
CA VAL A 214 5.40 -16.69 2.26
C VAL A 214 6.21 -15.83 3.24
N LEU A 215 7.08 -14.94 2.76
CA LEU A 215 7.93 -14.12 3.64
C LEU A 215 7.18 -13.25 4.67
N PRO A 216 6.08 -12.56 4.32
CA PRO A 216 5.30 -11.79 5.31
C PRO A 216 4.70 -12.66 6.43
N VAL A 217 4.44 -13.93 6.13
CA VAL A 217 3.87 -14.93 7.05
C VAL A 217 4.90 -15.35 8.08
N VAL A 218 6.15 -15.51 7.66
CA VAL A 218 7.27 -15.78 8.55
C VAL A 218 7.47 -14.58 9.49
N GLY A 219 7.36 -13.36 8.96
CA GLY A 219 7.38 -12.14 9.77
C GLY A 219 6.25 -12.10 10.81
N GLU A 220 5.02 -12.47 10.43
CA GLU A 220 3.87 -12.58 11.33
C GLU A 220 4.08 -13.66 12.42
N LEU A 221 4.61 -14.83 12.06
CA LEU A 221 4.88 -15.93 13.01
C LEU A 221 5.99 -15.59 14.03
N VAL A 222 6.97 -14.78 13.62
CA VAL A 222 8.03 -14.29 14.50
C VAL A 222 7.51 -13.18 15.42
N ALA A 223 6.70 -12.26 14.89
CA ALA A 223 6.09 -11.18 15.67
C ALA A 223 5.04 -11.70 16.69
N ASP A 224 4.30 -12.77 16.34
CA ASP A 224 3.30 -13.41 17.22
C ASP A 224 3.91 -14.10 18.46
N LYS A 225 5.23 -14.37 18.46
CA LYS A 225 5.93 -15.01 19.59
C LYS A 225 6.82 -14.05 20.39
N ALA A 226 6.91 -12.79 19.98
CA ALA A 226 7.72 -11.80 20.66
C ALA A 226 6.95 -11.22 21.89
N PRO A 227 7.60 -11.02 23.04
CA PRO A 227 6.97 -10.31 24.16
C PRO A 227 6.59 -8.89 23.72
N GLY A 228 5.29 -8.58 23.75
CA GLY A 228 4.76 -7.28 23.32
C GLY A 228 3.99 -7.27 21.99
N THR A 229 3.55 -8.43 21.47
CA THR A 229 2.72 -8.51 20.24
C THR A 229 1.55 -7.52 20.28
N PRO A 230 1.48 -6.55 19.35
CA PRO A 230 0.44 -5.53 19.37
C PRO A 230 -0.94 -6.13 19.17
N ALA A 231 -1.94 -5.66 19.90
CA ALA A 231 -3.31 -6.11 19.72
C ALA A 231 -3.76 -5.92 18.27
N ARG A 232 -4.53 -6.87 17.73
CA ARG A 232 -5.03 -6.84 16.34
C ARG A 232 -5.82 -5.59 15.95
N THR A 233 -6.39 -4.86 16.92
CA THR A 233 -7.09 -3.57 16.73
C THR A 233 -6.25 -2.35 17.14
N SER A 234 -5.01 -2.57 17.56
CA SER A 234 -4.09 -1.48 17.92
C SER A 234 -3.66 -0.72 16.66
N ALA A 235 -3.25 0.54 16.85
CA ALA A 235 -2.70 1.37 15.80
C ALA A 235 -1.49 0.72 15.08
N GLN A 236 -0.81 -0.24 15.72
CA GLN A 236 0.34 -0.95 15.17
C GLN A 236 -0.05 -2.20 14.36
N GLY A 237 -1.11 -2.92 14.74
CA GLY A 237 -1.51 -4.18 14.09
C GLY A 237 -2.51 -4.03 12.93
N LEU A 238 -3.33 -2.99 12.96
CA LEU A 238 -4.40 -2.76 11.99
C LEU A 238 -3.88 -2.43 10.57
N PRO A 239 -2.83 -1.59 10.38
CA PRO A 239 -2.34 -1.24 9.04
C PRO A 239 -1.88 -2.44 8.21
N ALA A 240 -1.17 -3.39 8.82
CA ALA A 240 -0.69 -4.60 8.12
C ALA A 240 -1.85 -5.43 7.55
N ARG A 241 -2.98 -5.50 8.25
CA ARG A 241 -4.19 -6.23 7.83
C ARG A 241 -4.86 -5.56 6.63
N PHE A 242 -4.97 -4.23 6.64
CA PHE A 242 -5.49 -3.46 5.51
C PHE A 242 -4.61 -3.57 4.26
N VAL A 243 -3.29 -3.45 4.43
CA VAL A 243 -2.34 -3.58 3.32
C VAL A 243 -2.44 -4.98 2.71
N SER A 244 -2.46 -6.02 3.55
CA SER A 244 -2.58 -7.39 3.06
C SER A 244 -3.92 -7.65 2.35
N ALA A 245 -5.04 -7.20 2.94
CA ALA A 245 -6.37 -7.36 2.38
C ALA A 245 -6.51 -6.67 1.01
N THR A 246 -6.08 -5.41 0.92
CA THR A 246 -6.17 -4.62 -0.31
C THR A 246 -5.21 -5.12 -1.40
N GLY A 247 -4.01 -5.55 -1.02
CA GLY A 247 -3.06 -6.21 -1.93
C GLY A 247 -3.62 -7.52 -2.49
N GLY A 248 -4.26 -8.33 -1.64
CA GLY A 248 -4.97 -9.54 -2.05
C GLY A 248 -6.13 -9.30 -3.01
N ALA A 249 -6.95 -8.29 -2.72
CA ALA A 249 -8.05 -7.88 -3.59
C ALA A 249 -7.57 -7.37 -4.95
N ALA A 250 -6.47 -6.62 -4.98
CA ALA A 250 -5.84 -6.20 -6.22
C ALA A 250 -5.34 -7.40 -7.05
N ALA A 251 -4.79 -8.43 -6.40
CA ALA A 251 -4.40 -9.67 -7.07
C ALA A 251 -5.60 -10.44 -7.64
N LEU A 252 -6.73 -10.51 -6.91
CA LEU A 252 -7.96 -11.11 -7.42
C LEU A 252 -8.54 -10.32 -8.61
N ALA A 253 -8.59 -8.99 -8.52
CA ALA A 253 -9.07 -8.14 -9.60
C ALA A 253 -8.19 -8.23 -10.86
N ALA A 254 -6.88 -8.38 -10.68
CA ALA A 254 -5.95 -8.61 -11.78
C ALA A 254 -6.23 -9.94 -12.52
N ARG A 255 -6.56 -11.03 -11.79
CA ARG A 255 -6.94 -12.32 -12.40
C ARG A 255 -8.18 -12.22 -13.27
N ASP A 256 -9.16 -11.46 -12.80
CA ASP A 256 -10.46 -11.32 -13.48
C ASP A 256 -10.42 -10.23 -14.58
N GLY A 257 -9.26 -9.59 -14.80
CA GLY A 257 -9.12 -8.49 -15.76
C GLY A 257 -10.00 -7.29 -15.39
N ALA A 258 -10.26 -7.09 -14.10
CA ALA A 258 -11.22 -6.13 -13.58
C ALA A 258 -10.55 -4.93 -12.89
N ASN A 259 -11.31 -3.84 -12.77
CA ASN A 259 -10.89 -2.67 -11.98
C ASN A 259 -10.87 -3.04 -10.47
N ALA A 260 -9.76 -2.77 -9.79
CA ALA A 260 -9.53 -3.16 -8.41
C ALA A 260 -10.12 -2.21 -7.35
N VAL A 261 -10.60 -1.01 -7.72
CA VAL A 261 -11.02 0.01 -6.74
C VAL A 261 -12.13 -0.49 -5.81
N VAL A 262 -13.27 -0.93 -6.38
CA VAL A 262 -14.41 -1.43 -5.58
C VAL A 262 -14.03 -2.70 -4.79
N PRO A 263 -13.36 -3.70 -5.40
CA PRO A 263 -12.82 -4.84 -4.66
C PRO A 263 -11.91 -4.46 -3.48
N SER A 264 -11.00 -3.50 -3.65
CA SER A 264 -10.09 -3.06 -2.59
C SER A 264 -10.81 -2.35 -1.45
N VAL A 265 -11.81 -1.51 -1.75
CA VAL A 265 -12.66 -0.89 -0.71
C VAL A 265 -13.42 -1.95 0.07
N ALA A 266 -14.01 -2.93 -0.63
CA ALA A 266 -14.72 -4.03 0.00
C ALA A 266 -13.79 -4.89 0.87
N ALA A 267 -12.56 -5.15 0.42
CA ALA A 267 -11.56 -5.86 1.20
C ALA A 267 -11.09 -5.09 2.43
N ALA A 268 -10.94 -3.77 2.34
CA ALA A 268 -10.65 -2.94 3.51
C ALA A 268 -11.80 -3.00 4.53
N ALA A 269 -13.05 -2.84 4.10
CA ALA A 269 -14.22 -2.98 4.97
C ALA A 269 -14.31 -4.39 5.58
N GLY A 270 -13.96 -5.43 4.81
CA GLY A 270 -13.82 -6.79 5.32
C GLY A 270 -12.73 -6.92 6.37
N ALA A 271 -11.54 -6.35 6.15
CA ALA A 271 -10.42 -6.40 7.08
C ALA A 271 -10.74 -5.74 8.42
N ALA A 272 -11.43 -4.61 8.38
CA ALA A 272 -12.08 -4.01 9.53
C ALA A 272 -12.99 -5.03 10.24
N GLY A 273 -13.99 -5.57 9.53
CA GLY A 273 -14.94 -6.54 10.07
C GLY A 273 -14.27 -7.77 10.69
N GLY A 274 -13.22 -8.31 10.07
CA GLY A 274 -12.46 -9.45 10.61
C GLY A 274 -11.67 -9.11 11.87
N ALA A 275 -11.02 -7.93 11.90
CA ALA A 275 -10.22 -7.51 13.06
C ALA A 275 -11.09 -7.29 14.31
N TRP A 276 -12.21 -6.57 14.17
CA TRP A 276 -13.16 -6.33 15.27
C TRP A 276 -14.09 -7.51 15.54
N GLY A 277 -14.40 -8.33 14.54
CA GLY A 277 -15.20 -9.55 14.69
C GLY A 277 -14.44 -10.64 15.44
N GLY A 278 -13.20 -10.92 15.05
CA GLY A 278 -12.30 -11.79 15.81
C GLY A 278 -12.12 -11.25 17.23
N LEU A 279 -11.94 -9.92 17.35
CA LEU A 279 -12.24 -9.07 18.51
C LEU A 279 -13.19 -9.69 19.55
N ALA A 280 -14.46 -9.54 19.18
CA ALA A 280 -15.63 -9.92 19.92
C ALA A 280 -15.72 -11.44 20.12
N TRP A 281 -15.38 -12.23 19.09
CA TRP A 281 -15.37 -13.69 19.16
C TRP A 281 -14.49 -14.18 20.32
N ARG A 282 -13.23 -13.74 20.39
CA ARG A 282 -12.32 -14.18 21.45
C ARG A 282 -12.82 -13.79 22.84
N ARG A 283 -13.35 -12.57 22.99
CA ARG A 283 -13.93 -12.10 24.26
C ARG A 283 -15.15 -12.91 24.70
N TRP A 284 -15.99 -13.31 23.76
CA TRP A 284 -17.20 -14.08 24.04
C TRP A 284 -16.90 -15.58 24.27
N ALA A 285 -15.99 -16.14 23.47
CA ALA A 285 -15.67 -17.56 23.43
C ALA A 285 -14.74 -17.97 24.58
N SER A 286 -13.77 -17.14 24.98
CA SER A 286 -12.87 -17.46 26.10
C SER A 286 -13.61 -17.63 27.43
N ALA A 287 -14.79 -17.05 27.57
CA ALA A 287 -15.67 -17.23 28.72
C ALA A 287 -16.45 -18.56 28.72
N ARG A 288 -16.42 -19.32 27.62
CA ARG A 288 -17.27 -20.51 27.38
C ARG A 288 -16.49 -21.76 27.01
N VAL A 289 -15.36 -21.59 26.31
CA VAL A 289 -14.50 -22.67 25.84
C VAL A 289 -13.04 -22.32 26.11
N PRO A 290 -12.17 -23.33 26.28
CA PRO A 290 -10.72 -23.12 26.35
C PRO A 290 -10.20 -22.25 25.20
N ASP A 291 -9.25 -21.37 25.50
CA ASP A 291 -8.73 -20.39 24.54
C ASP A 291 -8.18 -21.02 23.25
N TRP A 292 -7.57 -22.20 23.34
CA TRP A 292 -7.04 -22.88 22.16
C TRP A 292 -8.16 -23.34 21.21
N GLN A 293 -9.34 -23.73 21.72
CA GLN A 293 -10.49 -24.11 20.91
C GLN A 293 -11.09 -22.90 20.20
N ALA A 294 -11.25 -21.79 20.92
CA ALA A 294 -11.71 -20.53 20.34
C ALA A 294 -10.76 -20.05 19.22
N ALA A 295 -9.45 -20.20 19.40
CA ALA A 295 -8.43 -19.86 18.39
C ALA A 295 -8.52 -20.76 17.17
N LEU A 296 -8.65 -22.08 17.36
CA LEU A 296 -8.72 -23.06 16.28
C LEU A 296 -9.97 -22.86 15.40
N VAL A 297 -11.11 -22.52 16.01
CA VAL A 297 -12.33 -22.17 15.27
C VAL A 297 -12.15 -20.87 14.47
N GLU A 298 -11.56 -19.84 15.07
CA GLU A 298 -11.28 -18.57 14.39
C GLU A 298 -10.36 -18.78 13.17
N ASP A 299 -9.27 -19.53 13.34
CA ASP A 299 -8.33 -19.85 12.27
C ASP A 299 -9.00 -20.69 11.17
N GLY A 300 -9.82 -21.68 11.54
CA GLY A 300 -10.57 -22.50 10.58
C GLY A 300 -11.53 -21.67 9.73
N VAL A 301 -12.27 -20.75 10.35
CA VAL A 301 -13.17 -19.83 9.64
C VAL A 301 -12.38 -18.88 8.72
N ALA A 302 -11.28 -18.30 9.20
CA ALA A 302 -10.44 -17.40 8.42
C ALA A 302 -9.86 -18.09 7.17
N VAL A 303 -9.33 -19.30 7.32
CA VAL A 303 -8.81 -20.13 6.21
C VAL A 303 -9.93 -20.50 5.24
N GLY A 304 -11.11 -20.90 5.75
CA GLY A 304 -12.28 -21.21 4.94
C GLY A 304 -12.73 -20.03 4.07
N LEU A 305 -12.82 -18.84 4.65
CA LEU A 305 -13.17 -17.61 3.95
C LEU A 305 -12.14 -17.26 2.86
N ALA A 306 -10.84 -17.37 3.17
CA ALA A 306 -9.78 -17.13 2.21
C ALA A 306 -9.82 -18.14 1.04
N ALA A 307 -10.11 -19.41 1.32
CA ALA A 307 -10.27 -20.46 0.32
C ALA A 307 -11.48 -20.18 -0.59
N VAL A 308 -12.65 -19.87 -0.01
CA VAL A 308 -13.85 -19.51 -0.77
C VAL A 308 -13.58 -18.31 -1.66
N ALA A 309 -12.94 -17.25 -1.13
CA ALA A 309 -12.57 -16.07 -1.90
C ALA A 309 -11.63 -16.38 -3.08
N CYS A 310 -10.67 -17.29 -2.91
CA CYS A 310 -9.64 -17.51 -3.92
C CYS A 310 -9.96 -18.63 -4.92
N LEU A 311 -10.76 -19.63 -4.53
CA LEU A 311 -11.04 -20.83 -5.35
C LEU A 311 -12.24 -20.69 -6.28
N SER A 312 -13.24 -19.90 -5.89
CA SER A 312 -14.51 -19.71 -6.61
C SER A 312 -14.40 -19.03 -8.00
N GLY A 313 -13.19 -18.63 -8.41
CA GLY A 313 -12.92 -18.00 -9.72
C GLY A 313 -12.14 -18.87 -10.71
N ARG A 314 -11.80 -20.13 -10.39
CA ARG A 314 -11.13 -21.01 -11.37
C ARG A 314 -12.13 -21.40 -12.46
N ARG A 315 -11.99 -20.84 -13.66
CA ARG A 315 -12.56 -21.51 -14.84
C ARG A 315 -11.79 -22.82 -15.02
N PRO A 316 -12.46 -23.98 -15.14
CA PRO A 316 -11.78 -25.20 -15.58
C PRO A 316 -11.07 -24.89 -16.90
N ALA A 317 -9.80 -25.30 -17.02
CA ALA A 317 -9.17 -25.35 -18.33
C ALA A 317 -10.11 -26.18 -19.21
N ARG A 318 -10.63 -25.59 -20.29
CA ARG A 318 -11.28 -26.39 -21.34
C ARG A 318 -10.23 -27.43 -21.71
N ALA A 319 -10.53 -28.70 -21.44
CA ALA A 319 -9.80 -29.79 -22.06
C ALA A 319 -9.82 -29.47 -23.56
N SER A 320 -8.64 -29.20 -24.12
CA SER A 320 -8.43 -29.21 -25.56
C SER A 320 -8.86 -30.60 -26.00
N THR A 321 -10.11 -30.71 -26.44
CA THR A 321 -10.59 -31.85 -27.21
C THR A 321 -9.56 -32.07 -28.30
N LEU A 322 -8.96 -33.25 -28.23
CA LEU A 322 -8.05 -33.81 -29.20
C LEU A 322 -8.67 -33.63 -30.59
N ASP A 323 -8.16 -32.68 -31.37
CA ASP A 323 -8.26 -32.76 -32.82
C ASP A 323 -7.44 -34.00 -33.19
N GLY A 324 -8.17 -35.10 -33.47
CA GLY A 324 -7.59 -36.33 -33.96
C GLY A 324 -6.84 -36.10 -35.28
N PRO A 325 -5.85 -36.94 -35.61
CA PRO A 325 -5.11 -36.82 -36.85
C PRO A 325 -6.08 -36.94 -38.04
N ALA A 326 -5.98 -35.99 -38.98
CA ALA A 326 -6.73 -36.01 -40.22
C ALA A 326 -6.51 -37.34 -40.97
N PRO A 327 -7.55 -37.96 -41.56
CA PRO A 327 -7.37 -39.17 -42.33
C PRO A 327 -6.60 -38.84 -43.61
N VAL A 328 -5.50 -39.55 -43.82
CA VAL A 328 -4.84 -39.67 -45.11
C VAL A 328 -5.76 -40.48 -46.02
N GLY A 329 -6.35 -39.82 -47.02
CA GLY A 329 -7.20 -40.43 -48.04
C GLY A 329 -6.70 -40.05 -49.44
N ARG A 330 -6.54 -41.08 -50.27
CA ARG A 330 -5.95 -41.11 -51.62
C ARG A 330 -6.73 -40.31 -52.66
#